data_AF-A0A1V4X687-F1
#
_entry.id   AF-A0A1V4X687-F1
#
_cell.length_a   1.000
_cell.length_b   1.000
_cell.length_c   1.000
_cell.angle_alpha   90.00
_cell.angle_beta   90.00
_cell.angle_gamma   90.00
#
_symmetry.space_group_name_H-M   'P 1'
#
loop_
_entity.id
_entity.type
_entity.pdbx_description
1 polymer ?
#
loop_
_entity_poly.entity_id
_entity_poly.type
_entity_poly.pdbx_seq_one_letter_code
_entity_poly.pdbx_strand_id
1 'polypeptide(L)' 'MVGNRHLKMRVYGDGVSCSSIWFNRGDYAQNVEGVRLDIAFTPQINYWNGSSNIQLKVRDIAAASSD' A
#
# COMPACT_ATOMS: atom_id res chain seq x y z
N MET A 1 8.05 -0.18 -20.80
CA MET A 1 7.46 0.36 -19.57
C MET A 1 6.17 -0.41 -19.26
N VAL A 2 6.13 -1.20 -18.20
CA VAL A 2 4.84 -1.74 -17.70
C VAL A 2 4.19 -0.57 -16.97
N GLY A 3 3.36 0.18 -17.69
CA GLY A 3 2.83 1.47 -17.25
C GLY A 3 1.99 1.36 -15.98
N ASN A 4 2.17 2.34 -15.08
CA ASN A 4 1.24 2.98 -14.12
C ASN A 4 -0.07 2.27 -13.73
N ARG A 5 -0.13 0.94 -13.68
CA ARG A 5 -1.32 0.21 -13.22
C ARG A 5 -1.33 0.01 -11.72
N HIS A 6 -0.18 -0.05 -11.06
CA HIS A 6 -0.14 -0.41 -9.65
C HIS A 6 0.47 0.72 -8.84
N LEU A 7 -0.14 1.00 -7.69
CA LEU A 7 0.35 1.98 -6.74
C LEU A 7 1.17 1.25 -5.69
N LYS A 8 2.48 1.54 -5.65
CA LYS A 8 3.36 1.07 -4.58
C LYS A 8 3.50 2.19 -3.55
N MET A 9 3.25 1.88 -2.29
CA MET A 9 3.31 2.87 -1.21
C MET A 9 4.14 2.34 -0.05
N ARG A 10 4.48 3.24 0.85
CA ARG A 10 4.99 2.91 2.18
C ARG A 10 4.00 3.42 3.20
N VAL A 11 3.43 2.50 3.97
CA VAL A 11 2.41 2.80 4.98
C VAL A 11 3.08 2.83 6.35
N TYR A 12 2.66 3.77 7.18
CA TYR A 12 3.13 3.95 8.55
C TYR A 12 1.92 3.94 9.50
N GLY A 13 1.98 3.11 10.53
CA GLY A 13 0.92 2.97 11.53
C GLY A 13 1.43 2.18 12.72
N ASP A 14 1.01 2.53 13.93
CA ASP A 14 1.38 1.85 15.18
C ASP A 14 2.89 1.64 15.37
N GLY A 15 3.70 2.63 14.94
CA GLY A 15 5.16 2.58 15.00
C GLY A 15 5.82 1.63 13.99
N VAL A 16 5.04 0.98 13.13
CA VAL A 16 5.52 0.06 12.09
C VAL A 16 5.48 0.74 10.72
N SER A 17 6.46 0.40 9.88
CA SER A 17 6.51 0.84 8.48
C SER A 17 6.58 -0.36 7.55
N CYS A 18 5.62 -0.47 6.62
CA CYS A 18 5.54 -1.58 5.68
C CYS A 18 5.44 -1.12 4.24
N SER A 19 6.04 -1.90 3.33
CA SER A 19 5.80 -1.74 1.90
C SER A 19 4.40 -2.24 1.54
N SER A 20 3.73 -1.59 0.60
CA SER A 20 2.43 -2.02 0.12
C SER A 20 2.30 -1.91 -1.39
N ILE A 21 1.36 -2.66 -1.95
CA ILE A 21 1.00 -2.62 -3.37
C ILE A 21 -0.53 -2.63 -3.52
N TRP A 22 -1.04 -1.73 -4.35
CA TRP A 22 -2.44 -1.68 -4.74
C TRP A 22 -2.56 -1.83 -6.25
N PHE A 23 -3.18 -2.92 -6.69
CA PHE A 23 -3.26 -3.23 -8.11
C PHE A 23 -4.37 -2.43 -8.79
N ASN A 24 -4.10 -1.90 -10.00
CA ASN A 24 -5.05 -1.17 -10.85
C ASN A 24 -5.51 0.17 -10.25
N ARG A 25 -4.61 0.86 -9.54
CA ARG A 25 -4.87 2.10 -8.78
C ARG A 25 -3.72 3.12 -8.85
N GLY A 26 -2.89 3.08 -9.89
CA GLY A 26 -1.76 4.01 -10.05
C GLY A 26 -2.20 5.49 -10.13
N ASP A 27 -3.42 5.73 -10.57
CA ASP A 27 -4.11 7.01 -10.65
C ASP A 27 -4.42 7.64 -9.28
N TYR A 28 -4.48 6.85 -8.20
CA TYR A 28 -4.76 7.32 -6.85
C TYR A 28 -3.54 7.90 -6.11
N ALA A 29 -2.36 7.92 -6.72
CA ALA A 29 -1.11 8.30 -6.05
C ALA A 29 -1.20 9.66 -5.33
N GLN A 30 -1.76 10.67 -6.00
CA GLN A 30 -1.89 12.02 -5.44
C GLN A 30 -2.95 12.13 -4.33
N ASN A 31 -3.96 11.24 -4.33
CA ASN A 31 -5.05 11.28 -3.35
C ASN A 31 -4.65 10.72 -1.98
N VAL A 32 -3.58 9.93 -1.92
CA VAL A 32 -3.20 9.16 -0.73
C VAL A 32 -1.87 9.59 -0.13
N GLU A 33 -1.11 10.44 -0.81
CA GLU A 33 0.19 10.91 -0.34
C GLU A 33 0.04 11.86 0.85
N GLY A 34 0.68 11.52 1.98
CA GLY A 34 0.69 12.35 3.18
C GLY A 34 -0.62 12.40 3.98
N VAL A 35 -1.62 11.59 3.62
CA VAL A 35 -2.94 11.56 4.27
C VAL A 35 -3.04 10.38 5.23
N ARG A 36 -3.69 10.57 6.39
CA ARG A 36 -4.08 9.47 7.29
C ARG A 36 -5.33 8.79 6.75
N LEU A 37 -5.26 7.47 6.56
CA LEU A 37 -6.30 6.66 5.94
C LEU A 37 -6.50 5.36 6.70
N ASP A 38 -7.71 4.83 6.67
CA ASP A 38 -8.01 3.46 7.06
C ASP A 38 -7.75 2.56 5.84
N ILE A 39 -6.99 1.47 6.03
CA ILE A 39 -6.50 0.64 4.92
C ILE A 39 -6.88 -0.81 5.15
N ALA A 40 -7.66 -1.39 4.24
CA ALA A 40 -7.94 -2.82 4.20
C ALA A 40 -6.88 -3.54 3.37
N PHE A 41 -6.17 -4.50 3.98
CA PHE A 41 -5.08 -5.21 3.31
C PHE A 41 -4.96 -6.67 3.73
N THR A 42 -4.24 -7.45 2.92
CA THR A 42 -3.77 -8.78 3.27
C THR A 42 -2.24 -8.77 3.35
N PRO A 43 -1.62 -9.13 4.49
CA PRO A 43 -0.18 -9.35 4.55
C PRO A 43 0.24 -10.50 3.63
N GLN A 44 1.32 -10.32 2.88
CA GLN A 44 1.91 -11.39 2.06
C GLN A 44 3.44 -11.34 2.15
N ILE A 45 4.09 -12.48 1.91
CA ILE A 45 5.52 -12.50 1.62
C ILE A 45 5.71 -12.25 0.12
N ASN A 46 6.38 -11.15 -0.20
CA ASN A 46 6.80 -10.85 -1.56
C ASN A 46 8.19 -11.45 -1.81
N TYR A 47 8.28 -12.41 -2.72
CA TYR A 47 9.53 -12.99 -3.18
C TYR A 47 9.97 -12.31 -4.47
N TRP A 48 11.10 -11.61 -4.44
CA TRP A 48 11.64 -10.93 -5.61
C TRP A 48 13.16 -11.02 -5.64
N ASN A 49 13.70 -11.49 -6.76
CA ASN A 49 15.15 -11.58 -7.00
C ASN A 49 15.93 -12.27 -5.86
N GLY A 50 15.43 -13.42 -5.39
CA GLY A 50 16.05 -14.19 -4.30
C GLY A 50 15.89 -13.59 -2.89
N SER A 51 15.28 -12.40 -2.76
CA SER A 51 14.94 -11.80 -1.48
C SER A 51 13.46 -11.99 -1.15
N SER A 52 13.13 -11.96 0.14
CA SER A 52 11.74 -11.99 0.59
C SER A 52 11.47 -10.91 1.63
N ASN A 53 10.30 -10.28 1.56
CA ASN A 53 9.89 -9.25 2.51
C ASN A 53 8.38 -9.28 2.73
N ILE A 54 7.92 -8.83 3.91
CA ILE A 54 6.50 -8.58 4.12
C ILE A 54 6.08 -7.39 3.23
N GLN A 55 4.98 -7.58 2.51
CA GLN A 55 4.31 -6.54 1.75
C GLN A 55 2.80 -6.61 2.02
N LEU A 56 2.17 -5.46 2.20
CA LEU A 56 0.73 -5.37 2.34
C LEU A 56 0.09 -5.29 0.95
N LYS A 57 -0.75 -6.26 0.60
CA LYS A 57 -1.56 -6.19 -0.61
C LYS A 57 -2.86 -5.45 -0.28
N VAL A 58 -2.96 -4.20 -0.73
CA VAL A 58 -4.10 -3.34 -0.45
C VAL A 58 -5.31 -3.81 -1.25
N ARG A 59 -6.46 -3.83 -0.59
CA ARG A 59 -7.76 -4.13 -1.19
C ARG A 59 -8.57 -2.86 -1.35
N ASP A 60 -8.60 -2.03 -0.32
CA ASP A 60 -9.38 -0.80 -0.29
C ASP A 60 -8.80 0.21 0.71
N ILE A 61 -9.21 1.47 0.59
CA ILE A 61 -8.88 2.55 1.52
C ILE A 61 -10.13 3.38 1.82
N ALA A 62 -10.17 3.97 3.01
CA ALA A 62 -11.19 4.94 3.40
C ALA A 62 -10.54 6.14 4.09
N ALA A 63 -11.25 7.27 4.10
CA ALA A 63 -10.89 8.39 4.96
C ALA A 63 -10.85 7.89 6.41
N ALA A 64 -9.78 8.24 7.14
CA ALA A 64 -9.65 7.83 8.52
C ALA A 64 -10.84 8.32 9.33
N SER A 65 -11.48 7.41 10.06
CA SER A 65 -12.48 7.79 11.05
C SER A 65 -11.84 8.61 12.18
N SER A 66 -12.62 9.56 12.72
CA SER A 66 -12.25 10.24 13.96
C SER A 66 -12.65 9.28 15.08
N ASP A 67 -11.67 8.63 15.71
CA ASP A 67 -11.87 7.86 16.95
C ASP A 67 -12.22 8.80 18.11
#